data_AF-A0A2X3JNR3-F1
#
_entry.id   AF-A0A2X3JNR3-F1
#
_cell.length_a   1.000
_cell.length_b   1.000
_cell.length_c   1.000
_cell.angle_alpha   90.00
_cell.angle_beta   90.00
_cell.angle_gamma   90.00
#
_symmetry.space_group_name_H-M   'P 1'
#
loop_
_entity.id
_entity.type
_entity.pdbx_description
1 polymer ?
#
loop_
_entity_poly.entity_id
_entity_poly.type
_entity_poly.pdbx_seq_one_letter_code
_entity_poly.pdbx_strand_id
1 'polypeptide(L)'
;MKSLQALFGGTFDPVHYGHLKPVETLANLIGLTRVTIIPNNVPPHRPQPEANSVQRKHMLELAIADKPLFTLDERELKRNAPLTLRKH
;
A
#
# COMPACT_ATOMS: atom_id res chain seq x y z
N MET A 1 -26.23 7.16 4.25
CA MET A 1 -24.90 7.15 4.91
C MET A 1 -23.83 6.88 3.86
N LYS A 2 -22.62 7.43 4.01
CA LYS A 2 -21.49 7.14 3.10
C LYS A 2 -20.82 5.83 3.51
N SER A 3 -20.28 5.09 2.55
CA SER A 3 -19.50 3.86 2.80
C SER A 3 -18.18 4.19 3.49
N LEU A 4 -17.76 3.36 4.46
CA LEU A 4 -16.43 3.45 5.06
C LEU A 4 -15.36 3.10 4.02
N GLN A 5 -14.25 3.84 4.01
CA GLN A 5 -13.11 3.58 3.13
C GLN A 5 -11.85 3.32 3.95
N ALA A 6 -11.02 2.37 3.51
CA ALA A 6 -9.77 2.03 4.15
C ALA A 6 -8.58 2.31 3.23
N LEU A 7 -7.52 2.89 3.81
CA LEU A 7 -6.24 3.12 3.15
C LEU A 7 -5.17 2.28 3.86
N PHE A 8 -4.37 1.54 3.10
CA PHE A 8 -3.33 0.66 3.64
C PHE A 8 -1.96 1.01 3.04
N GLY A 9 -1.18 1.77 3.80
CA GLY A 9 0.14 2.25 3.38
C GLY A 9 1.29 1.33 3.80
N GLY A 10 2.35 1.26 2.99
CA GLY A 10 3.51 0.43 3.30
C GLY A 10 4.61 0.48 2.24
N THR A 11 5.82 0.04 2.58
CA THR A 11 6.92 -0.07 1.61
C THR A 11 6.72 -1.28 0.71
N PHE A 12 6.31 -2.43 1.25
CA PHE A 12 6.08 -3.68 0.51
C PHE A 12 7.30 -4.17 -0.27
N ASP A 13 8.35 -4.54 0.47
CA ASP A 13 9.65 -4.95 -0.07
C ASP A 13 10.06 -6.36 0.42
N PRO A 14 9.43 -7.45 -0.08
CA PRO A 14 8.26 -7.48 -0.96
C PRO A 14 6.92 -7.52 -0.19
N VAL A 15 5.79 -7.46 -0.91
CA VAL A 15 4.48 -7.82 -0.35
C VAL A 15 4.47 -9.30 0.06
N HIS A 16 3.75 -9.63 1.13
CA HIS A 16 3.66 -10.99 1.67
C HIS A 16 2.34 -11.20 2.43
N TYR A 17 2.01 -12.44 2.82
CA TYR A 17 0.73 -12.75 3.48
C TYR A 17 0.51 -12.04 4.81
N GLY A 18 1.57 -11.72 5.56
CA GLY A 18 1.47 -10.89 6.76
C GLY A 18 0.90 -9.48 6.50
N HIS A 19 1.01 -8.96 5.27
CA HIS A 19 0.38 -7.70 4.89
C HIS A 19 -1.11 -7.89 4.52
N LEU A 20 -1.43 -8.93 3.75
CA LEU A 20 -2.76 -9.08 3.13
C LEU A 20 -3.79 -9.73 4.05
N LYS A 21 -3.44 -10.85 4.71
CA LYS A 21 -4.40 -11.65 5.49
C LYS A 21 -5.06 -10.89 6.64
N PRO A 22 -4.34 -10.06 7.42
CA PRO A 22 -4.98 -9.27 8.48
C PRO A 22 -5.99 -8.27 7.92
N VAL A 23 -5.70 -7.67 6.75
CA VAL A 23 -6.57 -6.67 6.13
C VAL A 23 -7.81 -7.33 5.50
N GLU A 24 -7.67 -8.50 4.89
CA GLU A 24 -8.81 -9.32 4.45
C GLU A 24 -9.72 -9.69 5.62
N THR A 25 -9.12 -10.11 6.74
CA THR A 25 -9.86 -10.44 7.96
C THR A 25 -10.58 -9.22 8.52
N LEU A 26 -9.90 -8.07 8.60
CA LEU A 26 -10.49 -6.80 9.04
C LEU A 26 -11.69 -6.41 8.16
N ALA A 27 -11.55 -6.53 6.84
CA ALA A 27 -12.62 -6.21 5.91
C ALA A 27 -13.88 -7.05 6.16
N ASN A 28 -13.72 -8.34 6.43
CA ASN A 28 -14.82 -9.24 6.78
C ASN A 28 -15.45 -8.90 8.14
N LEU A 29 -14.65 -8.50 9.13
CA LEU A 29 -15.14 -8.19 10.48
C LEU A 29 -15.99 -6.91 10.54
N ILE A 30 -15.68 -5.90 9.71
CA ILE A 30 -16.32 -4.57 9.79
C ILE A 30 -17.10 -4.20 8.53
N GLY A 31 -17.16 -5.09 7.54
CA GLY A 31 -17.91 -4.87 6.30
C GLY A 31 -17.26 -3.89 5.32
N LEU A 32 -15.92 -3.91 5.19
CA LEU A 32 -15.25 -3.12 4.15
C LEU A 32 -15.45 -3.79 2.78
N THR A 33 -15.90 -3.00 1.81
CA THR A 33 -16.05 -3.43 0.42
C THR A 33 -14.84 -3.08 -0.45
N ARG A 34 -13.93 -2.23 0.05
CA ARG A 34 -12.73 -1.80 -0.65
C ARG A 34 -11.63 -1.35 0.30
N VAL A 35 -10.39 -1.71 -0.03
CA VAL A 35 -9.17 -1.21 0.59
C VAL A 35 -8.23 -0.68 -0.48
N THR A 36 -7.80 0.57 -0.35
CA THR A 36 -6.80 1.17 -1.25
C THR A 36 -5.40 1.02 -0.66
N ILE A 37 -4.57 0.22 -1.31
CA ILE A 37 -3.16 0.07 -1.00
C ILE A 37 -2.39 1.27 -1.55
N ILE A 38 -1.55 1.89 -0.72
CA ILE A 38 -0.72 3.03 -1.09
C ILE A 38 0.75 2.63 -0.87
N PRO A 39 1.48 2.19 -1.91
CA PRO A 39 2.90 1.91 -1.79
C PRO A 39 3.69 3.20 -1.60
N ASN A 40 4.49 3.25 -0.54
CA ASN A 40 5.24 4.45 -0.17
C ASN A 40 6.52 4.57 -1.00
N ASN A 41 6.93 5.81 -1.24
CA ASN A 41 8.30 6.13 -1.64
C ASN A 41 9.18 6.24 -0.38
N VAL A 42 10.44 5.83 -0.47
CA VAL A 42 11.37 5.88 0.66
C VAL A 42 12.27 7.10 0.52
N PRO A 43 12.31 8.03 1.50
CA PRO A 43 13.19 9.17 1.46
C PRO A 43 14.66 8.76 1.28
N PRO A 44 15.49 9.55 0.57
CA PRO A 44 16.87 9.18 0.27
C PRO A 44 17.75 9.01 1.51
N HIS A 45 17.35 9.58 2.65
CA HIS A 45 18.07 9.52 3.92
C HIS A 45 17.72 8.29 4.79
N ARG A 46 16.89 7.36 4.29
CA ARG A 46 16.56 6.10 4.96
C ARG A 46 17.19 4.92 4.20
N PRO A 47 17.39 3.75 4.86
CA PRO A 47 17.75 2.53 4.15
C PRO A 47 16.82 2.31 2.97
N GLN A 48 17.40 2.13 1.79
CA GLN A 48 16.61 1.95 0.57
C GLN A 48 16.05 0.54 0.52
N PRO A 49 14.82 0.37 -0.01
CA PRO A 49 14.31 -0.95 -0.34
C PRO A 49 15.25 -1.70 -1.29
N GLU A 50 15.28 -3.02 -1.18
CA GLU A 50 15.98 -3.88 -2.14
C GLU A 50 15.28 -3.83 -3.51
N ALA A 51 13.94 -3.89 -3.55
CA ALA A 51 13.18 -3.73 -4.77
C ALA A 51 12.83 -2.27 -5.07
N ASN A 52 13.05 -1.85 -6.32
CA ASN A 52 12.71 -0.50 -6.76
C ASN A 52 11.19 -0.25 -6.80
N SER A 53 10.77 1.00 -6.96
CA SER A 53 9.34 1.38 -6.94
C SER A 53 8.49 0.63 -7.99
N VAL A 54 9.03 0.39 -9.19
CA VAL A 54 8.36 -0.33 -10.26
C VAL A 54 8.20 -1.81 -9.89
N GLN A 55 9.24 -2.43 -9.34
CA GLN A 55 9.20 -3.82 -8.88
C GLN A 55 8.21 -4.01 -7.73
N ARG A 56 8.23 -3.14 -6.71
CA ARG A 56 7.29 -3.22 -5.58
C ARG A 56 5.84 -3.03 -6.02
N LYS A 57 5.60 -2.07 -6.93
CA LYS A 57 4.29 -1.90 -7.58
C LYS A 57 3.87 -3.19 -8.28
N HIS A 58 4.74 -3.76 -9.12
CA HIS A 58 4.40 -4.94 -9.90
C HIS A 58 4.11 -6.16 -9.02
N MET A 59 4.89 -6.37 -7.95
CA MET A 59 4.62 -7.42 -6.97
C MET A 59 3.27 -7.22 -6.26
N LEU A 60 2.89 -5.98 -5.97
CA LEU A 60 1.56 -5.67 -5.43
C LEU A 60 0.45 -5.99 -6.41
N GLU A 61 0.57 -5.58 -7.68
CA GLU A 61 -0.41 -5.89 -8.74
C GLU A 61 -0.62 -7.41 -8.86
N LEU A 62 0.47 -8.18 -8.89
CA LEU A 62 0.41 -9.65 -8.93
C LEU A 62 -0.25 -10.22 -7.67
N ALA A 63 0.09 -9.71 -6.49
CA ALA A 63 -0.43 -10.23 -5.22
C ALA A 63 -1.94 -9.96 -5.01
N ILE A 64 -2.49 -8.95 -5.69
CA ILE A 64 -3.91 -8.57 -5.56
C ILE A 64 -4.76 -8.83 -6.81
N ALA A 65 -4.18 -9.38 -7.88
CA ALA A 65 -4.87 -9.58 -9.16
C ALA A 65 -6.23 -10.30 -9.03
N ASP A 66 -6.29 -11.33 -8.19
CA ASP A 66 -7.49 -12.14 -7.96
C ASP A 66 -8.24 -11.74 -6.67
N LYS A 67 -8.01 -10.53 -6.15
CA LYS A 67 -8.56 -10.05 -4.86
C LYS A 67 -9.32 -8.74 -5.03
N PRO A 68 -10.62 -8.79 -5.39
CA PRO A 68 -11.44 -7.60 -5.68
C PRO A 68 -11.55 -6.58 -4.54
N LEU A 69 -11.25 -7.00 -3.30
CA LEU A 69 -11.19 -6.14 -2.12
C LEU A 69 -10.15 -5.02 -2.28
N PHE A 70 -9.04 -5.28 -2.96
CA PHE A 70 -7.89 -4.39 -3.01
C PHE A 70 -7.85 -3.57 -4.29
N THR A 71 -7.44 -2.32 -4.15
CA THR A 71 -7.04 -1.45 -5.28
C THR A 71 -5.72 -0.77 -4.98
N LEU A 72 -4.98 -0.37 -6.01
CA LEU A 72 -3.67 0.26 -5.86
C LEU A 72 -3.75 1.76 -6.19
N ASP A 73 -3.10 2.59 -5.36
CA ASP A 73 -2.96 4.03 -5.59
C ASP A 73 -1.48 4.43 -5.58
N GLU A 74 -0.99 4.81 -6.75
CA GLU A 74 0.43 5.10 -7.00
C GLU A 74 0.84 6.54 -6.67
N ARG A 75 -0.04 7.35 -6.08
CA ARG A 75 0.22 8.80 -5.89
C ARG A 75 1.52 9.09 -5.15
N GLU A 76 1.90 8.25 -4.19
CA GLU A 76 3.13 8.44 -3.41
C GLU A 76 4.37 8.02 -4.19
N LEU A 77 4.27 7.01 -5.06
CA LEU A 77 5.36 6.61 -5.95
C LEU A 77 5.64 7.67 -7.02
N LYS A 78 4.58 8.34 -7.51
CA LYS A 78 4.65 9.38 -8.55
C LYS A 78 4.99 10.77 -8.00
N ARG A 79 5.14 10.92 -6.68
CA ARG A 79 5.34 12.23 -6.07
C ARG A 79 6.80 12.64 -6.16
N ASN A 80 7.06 13.72 -6.89
CA ASN A 80 8.39 14.33 -7.03
C ASN A 80 8.90 14.98 -5.73
N ALA A 81 8.01 15.30 -4.79
CA ALA A 81 8.36 15.90 -3.50
C ALA A 81 8.49 14.81 -2.39
N PRO A 82 9.60 14.79 -1.62
CA PRO A 82 9.83 13.78 -0.58
C PRO A 82 8.70 13.76 0.46
N LEU A 83 8.39 12.58 1.00
CA LEU A 83 7.63 12.42 2.25
C LEU A 83 8.51 12.85 3.44
N THR A 84 8.85 14.13 3.51
CA THR A 84 9.45 14.71 4.71
C THR A 84 8.30 15.03 5.66
N LEU A 85 8.17 14.27 6.74
CA LEU A 85 7.52 14.77 7.94
C LEU A 85 8.21 16.09 8.27
N ARG A 86 7.50 17.22 8.17
CA ARG A 86 7.93 18.44 8.82
C ARG A 86 7.95 18.13 10.31
N LYS A 87 9.14 17.85 10.86
CA LYS A 87 9.36 17.93 12.29
C LYS A 87 9.20 19.41 12.64
N HIS A 88 8.01 19.77 13.09
CA HIS A 88 7.80 20.99 13.88
C HIS A 88 8.19 20.70 15.32
#